data_AF-A0A8P0NVB2-F1
#
_entry.id   AF-A0A8P0NVB2-F1
#
_cell.length_a   1.000
_cell.length_b   1.000
_cell.length_c   1.000
_cell.angle_alpha   90.00
_cell.angle_beta   90.00
_cell.angle_gamma   90.00
#
_symmetry.space_group_name_H-M   'P 1'
#
loop_
_entity.id
_entity.type
_entity.pdbx_description
1 polymer ?
#
loop_
_entity_poly.entity_id
_entity_poly.type
_entity_poly.pdbx_seq_one_letter_code
_entity_poly.pdbx_strand_id
1 'polypeptide(L)'
;MAAEGSRAGSASPACPKASLPLAALNVRVRRRLSLFLNVRTQVAADWTALAEEMGFEYLEIRHLEMHADPTGKLLDDWQGRPGASVGRLLELLTKLGRDDVLVELGPSIEEDCQKYILKQQQEESEKPLQVPAVDSSDPRTPERGGITMLDDPSGQMPERFDAFICYCPSDIQFVQEMIRQLEQTNYRLKLCVSDRDVLPGTCVWSIASELIEKRCRRMVVVVSDDYLQSRECDFQTKFALSLSPEATDPHQVQGNEERVPQHPAVHHCL
;
A
#
# COMPACT_ATOMS: atom_id res chain seq x y z
N MET A 1 -37.65 38.80 47.45
CA MET A 1 -36.49 38.46 48.28
C MET A 1 -36.20 36.97 48.10
N ALA A 2 -34.93 36.64 47.78
CA ALA A 2 -34.19 35.35 47.89
C ALA A 2 -34.89 34.07 47.36
N ALA A 3 -34.44 33.32 46.34
CA ALA A 3 -33.12 32.92 45.83
C ALA A 3 -32.28 32.06 46.80
N GLU A 4 -32.24 30.74 46.54
CA GLU A 4 -31.18 29.76 46.82
C GLU A 4 -31.64 28.42 46.22
N GLY A 5 -30.89 27.61 45.46
CA GLY A 5 -29.51 27.66 45.02
C GLY A 5 -29.18 26.30 44.39
N SER A 6 -28.83 26.30 43.10
CA SER A 6 -28.39 25.14 42.33
C SER A 6 -27.18 24.43 42.95
N ARG A 7 -27.18 23.08 42.90
CA ARG A 7 -25.95 22.28 42.89
C ARG A 7 -25.92 21.44 41.62
N ALA A 8 -25.54 22.11 40.52
CA ALA A 8 -25.03 21.43 39.35
C ALA A 8 -23.63 20.90 39.70
N GLY A 9 -23.48 19.57 39.74
CA GLY A 9 -22.19 18.93 39.81
C GLY A 9 -21.39 19.32 38.57
N SER A 10 -20.24 19.94 38.79
CA SER A 10 -19.29 20.30 37.75
C SER A 10 -18.75 19.02 37.09
N ALA A 11 -19.31 18.66 35.95
CA ALA A 11 -18.60 17.82 34.99
C ALA A 11 -17.47 18.69 34.43
N SER A 12 -16.24 18.44 34.89
CA SER A 12 -15.04 18.99 34.28
C SER A 12 -15.05 18.68 32.77
N PRO A 13 -14.71 19.65 31.90
CA PRO A 13 -14.74 19.42 30.46
C PRO A 13 -13.67 18.38 30.14
N ALA A 14 -14.08 17.20 29.70
CA ALA A 14 -13.18 16.16 29.22
C ALA A 14 -12.34 16.75 28.09
N CYS A 15 -11.06 17.01 28.37
CA CYS A 15 -10.15 17.59 27.41
C CYS A 15 -9.96 16.58 26.27
N PRO A 16 -10.18 16.94 24.98
CA PRO A 16 -9.91 16.06 23.83
C PRO A 16 -8.44 15.60 23.73
N LYS A 17 -7.56 16.12 24.60
CA LYS A 17 -6.16 15.72 24.78
C LYS A 17 -6.01 14.31 25.40
N ALA A 18 -7.02 13.79 26.10
CA ALA A 18 -6.91 12.55 26.87
C ALA A 18 -6.96 11.26 26.02
N SER A 19 -7.50 11.33 24.81
CA SER A 19 -7.64 10.19 23.89
C SER A 19 -6.51 10.07 22.87
N LEU A 20 -5.52 10.97 22.89
CA LEU A 20 -4.43 10.96 21.92
C LEU A 20 -3.50 9.76 22.14
N PRO A 21 -3.01 9.11 21.05
CA PRO A 21 -2.05 8.02 21.16
C PRO A 21 -0.69 8.53 21.65
N LEU A 22 0.12 7.64 22.22
CA LEU A 22 1.48 7.98 22.65
C LEU A 22 2.39 8.44 21.51
N ALA A 23 2.02 8.17 20.25
CA ALA A 23 2.68 8.73 19.07
C ALA A 23 2.70 10.27 19.05
N ALA A 24 1.82 10.93 19.81
CA ALA A 24 1.85 12.38 19.99
C ALA A 24 3.09 12.87 20.75
N LEU A 25 3.68 12.04 21.64
CA LEU A 25 4.82 12.42 22.46
C LEU A 25 6.13 12.32 21.67
N ASN A 26 6.85 13.42 21.57
CA ASN A 26 8.10 13.48 20.84
C ASN A 26 9.25 12.76 21.57
N VAL A 27 10.38 12.58 20.87
CA VAL A 27 11.59 11.93 21.41
C VAL A 27 12.16 12.70 22.61
N ARG A 28 12.00 14.02 22.67
CA ARG A 28 12.50 14.86 23.78
C ARG A 28 11.74 14.55 25.07
N VAL A 29 10.41 14.53 25.04
CA VAL A 29 9.56 14.19 26.20
C VAL A 29 9.81 12.74 26.62
N ARG A 30 9.87 11.80 25.68
CA ARG A 30 10.18 10.39 25.96
C ARG A 30 11.53 10.22 26.66
N ARG A 31 12.59 10.88 26.18
CA ARG A 31 13.90 10.87 26.84
C ARG A 31 13.86 11.44 28.25
N ARG A 32 13.12 12.53 28.47
CA ARG A 32 12.99 13.10 29.82
C ARG A 32 12.21 12.17 30.74
N LEU A 33 11.13 11.55 30.27
CA LEU A 33 10.41 10.51 31.01
C LEU A 33 11.35 9.37 31.42
N SER A 34 12.18 8.89 30.49
CA SER A 34 13.19 7.87 30.78
C SER A 34 14.17 8.30 31.87
N LEU A 35 14.63 9.56 31.87
CA LEU A 35 15.52 10.08 32.92
C LEU A 35 14.86 10.13 34.31
N PHE A 36 13.55 10.37 34.39
CA PHE A 36 12.83 10.41 35.66
C PHE A 36 12.41 9.04 36.18
N LEU A 37 12.11 8.09 35.30
CA LEU A 37 11.48 6.82 35.65
C LEU A 37 12.47 5.63 35.66
N ASN A 38 13.57 5.69 34.88
CA ASN A 38 14.60 4.63 34.90
C ASN A 38 15.44 4.63 36.18
N VAL A 39 15.39 5.69 36.98
CA VAL A 39 16.11 5.76 38.26
C VAL A 39 15.42 4.84 39.25
N ARG A 40 16.05 3.69 39.53
CA ARG A 40 15.55 2.77 40.57
C ARG A 40 15.67 3.43 41.93
N THR A 41 14.53 3.63 42.57
CA THR A 41 14.43 4.19 43.92
C THR A 41 13.59 3.27 44.78
N GLN A 42 13.95 3.15 46.05
CA GLN A 42 13.26 2.25 46.98
C GLN A 42 11.95 2.83 47.52
N VAL A 43 11.72 4.13 47.33
CA VAL A 43 10.62 4.87 48.00
C VAL A 43 9.63 5.46 46.99
N ALA A 44 10.09 5.88 45.81
CA ALA A 44 9.19 6.37 44.77
C ALA A 44 8.89 5.28 43.74
N ALA A 45 7.75 5.40 43.07
CA ALA A 45 7.41 4.53 41.96
C ALA A 45 8.38 4.75 40.79
N ASP A 46 9.08 3.69 40.41
CA ASP A 46 9.93 3.67 39.21
C ASP A 46 9.12 3.18 38.00
N TRP A 47 9.80 3.01 36.86
CA TRP A 47 9.19 2.49 35.65
C TRP A 47 8.59 1.08 35.80
N THR A 48 9.02 0.28 36.79
CA THR A 48 8.47 -1.06 37.01
C THR A 48 7.08 -1.00 37.63
N ALA A 49 6.88 -0.12 38.61
CA ALA A 49 5.55 0.16 39.17
C ALA A 49 4.60 0.72 38.10
N LEU A 50 5.11 1.54 37.19
CA LEU A 50 4.35 2.01 36.03
C LEU A 50 3.98 0.87 35.07
N ALA A 51 4.91 -0.05 34.80
CA ALA A 51 4.65 -1.20 33.93
C ALA A 51 3.60 -2.15 34.53
N GLU A 52 3.62 -2.39 35.84
CA GLU A 52 2.60 -3.18 36.54
C GLU A 52 1.21 -2.55 36.42
N GLU A 53 1.10 -1.23 36.60
CA GLU A 53 -0.16 -0.49 36.43
C GLU A 53 -0.66 -0.44 34.98
N MET A 54 0.24 -0.55 34.02
CA MET A 54 -0.08 -0.72 32.59
C MET A 54 -0.49 -2.16 32.24
N GLY A 55 -0.44 -3.09 33.20
CA GLY A 55 -0.83 -4.50 33.03
C GLY A 55 0.23 -5.35 32.34
N PHE A 56 1.51 -5.00 32.44
CA PHE A 56 2.59 -5.88 32.00
C PHE A 56 2.80 -7.02 33.00
N GLU A 57 2.98 -8.23 32.49
CA GLU A 57 3.31 -9.38 33.32
C GLU A 57 4.75 -9.28 33.83
N TYR A 58 5.02 -9.95 34.95
CA TYR A 58 6.34 -9.96 35.59
C TYR A 58 7.49 -10.32 34.62
N LEU A 59 7.29 -11.33 33.76
CA LEU A 59 8.32 -11.75 32.80
C LEU A 59 8.57 -10.71 31.71
N GLU A 60 7.55 -9.95 31.31
CA GLU A 60 7.68 -8.86 30.36
C GLU A 60 8.49 -7.71 30.98
N ILE A 61 8.20 -7.38 32.25
CA ILE A 61 8.96 -6.37 33.01
C ILE A 61 10.43 -6.81 33.13
N ARG A 62 10.70 -8.08 33.48
CA ARG A 62 12.07 -8.63 33.52
C ARG A 62 12.78 -8.57 32.17
N HIS A 63 12.07 -8.78 31.08
CA HIS A 63 12.65 -8.65 29.74
C HIS A 63 13.01 -7.20 29.41
N LEU A 64 12.14 -6.25 29.77
CA LEU A 64 12.39 -4.81 29.61
C LEU A 64 13.58 -4.33 30.45
N GLU A 65 13.83 -4.92 31.62
CA GLU A 65 14.99 -4.60 32.47
C GLU A 65 16.34 -4.84 31.78
N MET A 66 16.40 -5.73 30.77
CA MET A 66 17.63 -6.01 30.03
C MET A 66 18.02 -4.90 29.06
N HIS A 67 17.13 -3.95 28.79
CA HIS A 67 17.35 -2.87 27.82
C HIS A 67 18.01 -1.65 28.46
N ALA A 68 18.77 -0.89 27.68
CA ALA A 68 19.46 0.32 28.15
C ALA A 68 18.50 1.46 28.54
N ASP A 69 17.33 1.52 27.90
CA ASP A 69 16.23 2.44 28.24
C ASP A 69 14.91 1.67 28.41
N PRO A 70 14.66 1.13 29.62
CA PRO A 70 13.46 0.36 29.89
C PRO A 70 12.16 1.16 29.75
N THR A 71 12.12 2.41 30.23
CA THR A 71 10.94 3.28 30.11
C THR A 71 10.62 3.58 28.65
N GLY A 72 11.64 3.88 27.82
CA GLY A 72 11.42 4.12 26.40
C GLY A 72 10.80 2.91 25.70
N LYS A 73 11.34 1.71 25.97
CA LYS A 73 10.81 0.44 25.44
C LYS A 73 9.43 0.10 25.96
N LEU A 74 9.18 0.32 27.26
CA LEU A 74 7.86 0.15 27.86
C LEU A 74 6.80 1.01 27.14
N LEU A 75 7.11 2.28 26.87
CA LEU A 75 6.19 3.18 26.17
C LEU A 75 5.97 2.80 24.70
N ASP A 76 6.93 2.13 24.07
CA ASP A 76 6.80 1.63 22.69
C ASP A 76 5.93 0.36 22.65
N ASP A 77 6.17 -0.59 23.56
CA ASP A 77 5.39 -1.83 23.66
C ASP A 77 3.96 -1.55 24.14
N TRP A 78 3.76 -0.51 24.96
CA TRP A 78 2.43 -0.13 25.42
C TRP A 78 1.57 0.50 24.31
N GLN A 79 2.15 1.07 23.24
CA GLN A 79 1.35 1.68 22.15
C GLN A 79 0.42 0.69 21.45
N GLY A 80 0.81 -0.59 21.40
CA GLY A 80 0.01 -1.65 20.78
C GLY A 80 -1.11 -2.20 21.66
N ARG A 81 -1.20 -1.78 22.94
CA ARG A 81 -2.16 -2.33 23.91
C ARG A 81 -3.46 -1.52 23.95
N PRO A 82 -4.62 -2.17 24.20
CA PRO A 82 -5.89 -1.48 24.36
C PRO A 82 -5.84 -0.55 25.59
N GLY A 83 -6.24 0.71 25.41
CA GLY A 83 -6.23 1.72 26.47
C GLY A 83 -4.94 2.57 26.54
N ALA A 84 -4.02 2.41 25.59
CA ALA A 84 -2.82 3.23 25.49
C ALA A 84 -3.16 4.65 24.99
N SER A 85 -3.11 5.62 25.89
CA SER A 85 -3.28 7.04 25.55
C SER A 85 -2.39 7.93 26.42
N VAL A 86 -2.13 9.14 25.93
CA VAL A 86 -1.39 10.16 26.70
C VAL A 86 -2.14 10.53 27.97
N GLY A 87 -3.47 10.66 27.91
CA GLY A 87 -4.29 10.91 29.09
C GLY A 87 -4.16 9.80 30.12
N ARG A 88 -4.20 8.54 29.68
CA ARG A 88 -4.05 7.39 30.56
C ARG A 88 -2.67 7.33 31.19
N LEU A 89 -1.60 7.68 30.46
CA LEU A 89 -0.25 7.78 31.01
C LEU A 89 -0.19 8.79 32.15
N LEU A 90 -0.76 9.98 31.96
CA LEU A 90 -0.79 11.04 32.96
C LEU A 90 -1.57 10.60 34.20
N GLU A 91 -2.73 9.96 34.03
CA GLU A 91 -3.51 9.39 35.16
C GLU A 91 -2.71 8.37 35.96
N LEU A 92 -1.98 7.47 35.28
CA LEU A 92 -1.14 6.47 35.94
C LEU A 92 0.01 7.12 36.71
N LEU A 93 0.66 8.15 36.14
CA LEU A 93 1.72 8.91 36.83
C LEU A 93 1.19 9.65 38.07
N THR A 94 -0.01 10.22 38.01
CA THR A 94 -0.70 10.81 39.17
C THR A 94 -1.02 9.75 40.22
N LYS A 95 -1.53 8.58 39.80
CA LYS A 95 -1.85 7.46 40.70
C LYS A 95 -0.61 6.97 41.45
N LEU A 96 0.54 6.97 40.78
CA LEU A 96 1.83 6.60 41.35
C LEU A 96 2.50 7.72 42.18
N GLY A 97 1.87 8.89 42.29
CA GLY A 97 2.38 10.03 43.07
C GLY A 97 3.64 10.66 42.49
N ARG A 98 3.88 10.54 41.17
CA ARG A 98 5.04 11.14 40.48
C ARG A 98 4.70 12.55 39.98
N ASP A 99 4.31 13.42 40.91
CA ASP A 99 3.94 14.81 40.63
C ASP A 99 5.12 15.63 40.07
N ASP A 100 6.36 15.26 40.40
CA ASP A 100 7.58 15.87 39.87
C ASP A 100 7.67 15.78 38.33
N VAL A 101 7.30 14.62 37.79
CA VAL A 101 7.28 14.39 36.33
C VAL A 101 6.18 15.21 35.67
N LEU A 102 5.01 15.29 36.31
CA LEU A 102 3.86 16.03 35.79
C LEU A 102 4.12 17.54 35.75
N VAL A 103 4.73 18.08 36.81
CA VAL A 103 5.07 19.52 36.89
C VAL A 103 6.13 19.89 35.86
N GLU A 104 7.17 19.07 35.69
CA GLU A 104 8.27 19.37 34.78
C GLU A 104 7.91 19.13 33.31
N LEU A 105 7.16 18.07 33.00
CA LEU A 105 6.88 17.64 31.62
C LEU A 105 5.49 18.04 31.12
N GLY A 106 4.56 18.40 32.01
CA GLY A 106 3.21 18.88 31.66
C GLY A 106 3.17 19.86 30.50
N PRO A 107 3.87 21.01 30.53
CA PRO A 107 3.82 21.98 29.44
C PRO A 107 4.40 21.43 28.13
N SER A 108 5.43 20.58 28.19
CA SER A 108 6.04 19.98 26.99
C SER A 108 5.12 18.93 26.36
N ILE A 109 4.41 18.14 27.18
CA ILE A 109 3.43 17.16 26.72
C ILE A 109 2.25 17.85 26.06
N GLU A 110 1.75 18.93 26.65
CA GLU A 110 0.64 19.70 26.07
C GLU A 110 1.01 20.33 24.71
N GLU A 111 2.21 20.89 24.59
CA GLU A 111 2.73 21.44 23.34
C GLU A 111 2.79 20.36 22.24
N ASP A 112 3.30 19.18 22.58
CA ASP A 112 3.38 18.03 21.66
C ASP A 112 2.00 17.54 21.21
N CYS A 113 1.04 17.43 22.14
CA CYS A 113 -0.34 17.09 21.81
C CYS A 113 -0.98 18.09 20.85
N GLN A 114 -0.75 19.39 21.05
CA GLN A 114 -1.27 20.43 20.14
C GLN A 114 -0.66 20.33 18.75
N LYS A 115 0.66 20.16 18.65
CA LYS A 115 1.35 19.95 17.36
C LYS A 115 0.81 18.72 16.63
N TYR A 116 0.55 17.65 17.37
CA TYR A 116 0.00 16.43 16.80
C TYR A 116 -1.42 16.63 16.23
N ILE A 117 -2.30 17.31 16.97
CA ILE A 117 -3.66 17.64 16.49
C ILE A 117 -3.61 18.53 15.24
N LEU A 118 -2.79 19.59 15.26
CA LEU A 118 -2.64 20.48 14.10
C LEU A 118 -2.12 19.73 12.87
N LYS A 119 -1.15 18.83 13.07
CA LYS A 119 -0.63 17.98 12.00
C LYS A 119 -1.70 17.05 11.43
N GLN A 120 -2.51 16.42 12.30
CA GLN A 120 -3.61 15.57 11.83
C GLN A 120 -4.64 16.35 11.02
N GLN A 121 -5.02 17.56 11.46
CA GLN A 121 -5.97 18.41 10.73
C GLN A 121 -5.40 18.88 9.39
N GLN A 122 -4.11 19.22 9.36
CA GLN A 122 -3.44 19.60 8.11
C GLN A 122 -3.34 18.42 7.15
N GLU A 123 -2.93 17.24 7.62
CA GLU A 123 -2.92 16.01 6.82
C GLU A 123 -4.32 15.61 6.35
N GLU A 124 -5.37 15.86 7.14
CA GLU A 124 -6.76 15.64 6.73
C GLU A 124 -7.22 16.65 5.67
N SER A 125 -6.76 17.90 5.74
CA SER A 125 -7.02 18.92 4.71
C SER A 125 -6.20 18.73 3.42
N GLU A 126 -5.03 18.08 3.52
CA GLU A 126 -4.13 17.77 2.40
C GLU A 126 -4.42 16.39 1.79
N LYS A 127 -5.17 15.51 2.48
CA LYS A 127 -5.64 14.25 1.89
C LYS A 127 -6.49 14.58 0.66
N PRO A 128 -6.16 14.03 -0.53
CA PRO A 128 -7.06 14.11 -1.67
C PRO A 128 -8.43 13.58 -1.26
N LEU A 129 -9.52 14.19 -1.76
CA LEU A 129 -10.89 13.67 -1.65
C LEU A 129 -11.06 12.36 -2.45
N GLN A 130 -10.17 11.39 -2.28
CA GLN A 130 -10.27 10.07 -2.88
C GLN A 130 -11.08 9.18 -1.93
N VAL A 131 -12.14 8.61 -2.48
CA VAL A 131 -13.02 7.68 -1.80
C VAL A 131 -12.25 6.43 -1.31
N PRO A 132 -12.64 5.81 -0.18
CA PRO A 132 -11.90 4.70 0.46
C PRO A 132 -11.71 3.43 -0.38
N ALA A 133 -12.37 3.31 -1.53
CA ALA A 133 -12.28 2.15 -2.40
C ALA A 133 -11.62 2.54 -3.72
N VAL A 134 -10.28 2.53 -3.74
CA VAL A 134 -9.56 2.25 -4.99
C VAL A 134 -9.48 0.73 -5.07
N ASP A 135 -10.58 0.10 -5.49
CA ASP A 135 -10.52 -1.31 -5.87
C ASP A 135 -9.72 -1.38 -7.17
N SER A 136 -8.53 -1.96 -7.09
CA SER A 136 -7.64 -2.14 -8.25
C SER A 136 -8.13 -3.26 -9.18
N SER A 137 -9.32 -3.83 -8.96
CA SER A 137 -9.67 -5.13 -9.52
C SER A 137 -11.10 -5.32 -10.04
N ASP A 138 -11.95 -4.29 -10.16
CA ASP A 138 -13.16 -4.37 -10.98
C ASP A 138 -13.76 -2.98 -11.26
N PRO A 139 -13.95 -2.57 -12.53
CA PRO A 139 -14.76 -1.40 -12.84
C PRO A 139 -16.23 -1.71 -12.48
N ARG A 140 -16.67 -1.29 -11.29
CA ARG A 140 -18.08 -1.39 -10.86
C ARG A 140 -18.96 -0.23 -11.32
N THR A 141 -18.47 0.59 -12.26
CA THR A 141 -19.30 1.52 -13.00
C THR A 141 -19.35 1.08 -14.47
N PRO A 142 -20.54 0.96 -15.08
CA PRO A 142 -20.69 0.74 -16.51
C PRO A 142 -20.40 2.04 -17.27
N GLU A 143 -19.36 2.77 -16.87
CA GLU A 143 -18.81 3.83 -17.69
C GLU A 143 -18.13 3.13 -18.85
N ARG A 144 -18.89 3.09 -19.95
CA ARG A 144 -18.47 2.76 -21.31
C ARG A 144 -17.24 3.60 -21.69
N GLY A 145 -16.08 3.23 -21.19
CA GLY A 145 -14.81 3.60 -21.78
C GLY A 145 -14.57 2.60 -22.90
N GLY A 146 -14.87 2.98 -24.14
CA GLY A 146 -14.39 2.22 -25.29
C GLY A 146 -12.88 2.06 -25.16
N ILE A 147 -12.39 0.84 -25.28
CA ILE A 147 -10.96 0.53 -25.31
C ILE A 147 -10.40 0.91 -26.67
N THR A 148 -11.21 0.74 -27.71
CA THR A 148 -10.82 1.01 -29.08
C THR A 148 -11.75 2.00 -29.77
N MET A 149 -11.27 2.57 -30.87
CA MET A 149 -12.01 3.58 -31.65
C MET A 149 -13.35 3.06 -32.21
N LEU A 150 -13.48 1.75 -32.44
CA LEU A 150 -14.68 1.14 -33.04
C LEU A 150 -15.52 0.36 -32.02
N ASP A 151 -15.26 0.53 -30.72
CA ASP A 151 -16.14 -0.01 -29.68
C ASP A 151 -17.53 0.63 -29.78
N ASP A 152 -18.56 -0.21 -29.63
CA ASP A 152 -19.95 0.24 -29.66
C ASP A 152 -20.22 1.23 -28.49
N PRO A 153 -20.72 2.45 -28.75
CA PRO A 153 -21.08 3.41 -27.70
C PRO A 153 -22.19 2.88 -26.78
N SER A 154 -22.85 1.77 -27.15
CA SER A 154 -23.81 1.06 -26.31
C SER A 154 -23.17 0.01 -25.38
N GLY A 155 -21.90 -0.37 -25.61
CA GLY A 155 -21.14 -1.36 -24.85
C GLY A 155 -21.61 -2.81 -25.03
N GLN A 156 -22.56 -3.07 -25.94
CA GLN A 156 -23.15 -4.40 -26.13
C GLN A 156 -22.29 -5.31 -27.01
N MET A 157 -21.54 -4.74 -27.95
CA MET A 157 -20.66 -5.51 -28.82
C MET A 157 -19.23 -4.96 -28.81
N PRO A 158 -18.34 -5.50 -27.95
CA PRO A 158 -16.95 -5.11 -27.91
C PRO A 158 -16.24 -5.41 -29.25
N GLU A 159 -15.37 -4.50 -29.70
CA GLU A 159 -14.50 -4.74 -30.83
C GLU A 159 -13.53 -5.89 -30.50
N ARG A 160 -13.42 -6.85 -31.44
CA ARG A 160 -12.54 -8.02 -31.33
C ARG A 160 -11.54 -8.06 -32.48
N PHE A 161 -10.40 -8.70 -32.22
CA PHE A 161 -9.27 -8.84 -33.11
C PHE A 161 -8.82 -10.30 -33.23
N ASP A 162 -8.20 -10.65 -34.34
CA ASP A 162 -7.65 -11.99 -34.57
C ASP A 162 -6.33 -12.19 -33.83
N ALA A 163 -5.51 -11.14 -33.74
CA ALA A 163 -4.26 -11.17 -32.99
C ALA A 163 -3.92 -9.83 -32.34
N PHE A 164 -3.40 -9.88 -31.11
CA PHE A 164 -2.73 -8.76 -30.45
C PHE A 164 -1.26 -8.76 -30.84
N ILE A 165 -0.75 -7.62 -31.33
CA ILE A 165 0.66 -7.48 -31.71
C ILE A 165 1.44 -6.81 -30.58
N CYS A 166 2.38 -7.54 -29.98
CA CYS A 166 3.29 -7.05 -28.97
C CYS A 166 4.67 -6.78 -29.60
N TYR A 167 5.09 -5.51 -29.59
CA TYR A 167 6.33 -5.06 -30.22
C TYR A 167 6.90 -3.86 -29.45
N CYS A 168 8.20 -3.59 -29.64
CA CYS A 168 8.82 -2.34 -29.16
C CYS A 168 8.63 -1.22 -30.19
N PRO A 169 8.51 0.06 -29.78
CA PRO A 169 8.37 1.18 -30.71
C PRO A 169 9.45 1.26 -31.80
N SER A 170 10.68 0.80 -31.49
CA SER A 170 11.78 0.67 -32.45
C SER A 170 11.44 -0.23 -33.65
N ASP A 171 10.59 -1.24 -33.46
CA ASP A 171 10.23 -2.25 -34.45
C ASP A 171 9.00 -1.87 -35.29
N ILE A 172 8.50 -0.63 -35.16
CA ILE A 172 7.27 -0.18 -35.82
C ILE A 172 7.31 -0.36 -37.35
N GLN A 173 8.47 -0.20 -37.99
CA GLN A 173 8.61 -0.36 -39.44
C GLN A 173 8.33 -1.81 -39.87
N PHE A 174 8.83 -2.78 -39.09
CA PHE A 174 8.56 -4.20 -39.33
C PHE A 174 7.08 -4.51 -39.13
N VAL A 175 6.49 -3.97 -38.06
CA VAL A 175 5.08 -4.16 -37.73
C VAL A 175 4.17 -3.56 -38.82
N GLN A 176 4.50 -2.41 -39.38
CA GLN A 176 3.77 -1.81 -40.49
C GLN A 176 3.76 -2.70 -41.74
N GLU A 177 4.90 -3.30 -42.10
CA GLU A 177 4.96 -4.24 -43.21
C GLU A 177 4.16 -5.52 -42.92
N MET A 178 4.21 -6.02 -41.68
CA MET A 178 3.39 -7.15 -41.24
C MET A 178 1.89 -6.83 -41.34
N ILE A 179 1.44 -5.65 -40.90
CA ILE A 179 0.06 -5.18 -41.04
C ILE A 179 -0.33 -5.14 -42.52
N ARG A 180 0.52 -4.57 -43.39
CA ARG A 180 0.27 -4.49 -44.83
C ARG A 180 0.06 -5.88 -45.42
N GLN A 181 0.88 -6.85 -45.02
CA GLN A 181 0.80 -8.21 -45.55
C GLN A 181 -0.37 -8.99 -44.96
N LEU A 182 -0.70 -8.86 -43.67
CA LEU A 182 -1.72 -9.68 -43.02
C LEU A 182 -3.13 -9.10 -43.13
N GLU A 183 -3.28 -7.77 -43.11
CA GLU A 183 -4.59 -7.11 -43.23
C GLU A 183 -4.99 -6.88 -44.70
N GLN A 184 -4.04 -6.50 -45.59
CA GLN A 184 -4.38 -6.05 -46.96
C GLN A 184 -4.28 -7.15 -48.02
N THR A 185 -3.68 -8.30 -47.73
CA THR A 185 -3.64 -9.43 -48.67
C THR A 185 -4.80 -10.41 -48.43
N ASN A 186 -4.76 -11.59 -49.07
CA ASN A 186 -5.83 -12.58 -49.07
C ASN A 186 -6.20 -13.14 -47.68
N TYR A 187 -5.40 -12.88 -46.63
CA TYR A 187 -5.63 -13.38 -45.28
C TYR A 187 -6.73 -12.62 -44.51
N ARG A 188 -6.95 -11.32 -44.81
CA ARG A 188 -7.98 -10.45 -44.17
C ARG A 188 -8.05 -10.57 -42.64
N LEU A 189 -6.89 -10.70 -41.99
CA LEU A 189 -6.81 -10.77 -40.53
C LEU A 189 -6.98 -9.38 -39.94
N LYS A 190 -7.65 -9.28 -38.80
CA LYS A 190 -7.78 -8.01 -38.07
C LYS A 190 -6.79 -7.97 -36.91
N LEU A 191 -5.76 -7.14 -37.02
CA LEU A 191 -4.71 -7.05 -36.00
C LEU A 191 -5.00 -5.90 -35.03
N CYS A 192 -4.72 -6.12 -33.75
CA CYS A 192 -4.76 -5.08 -32.73
C CYS A 192 -3.35 -4.53 -32.52
N VAL A 193 -3.19 -3.24 -32.77
CA VAL A 193 -1.94 -2.50 -32.60
C VAL A 193 -2.17 -1.37 -31.62
N SER A 194 -1.52 -1.41 -30.46
CA SER A 194 -1.77 -0.47 -29.35
C SER A 194 -1.69 1.00 -29.78
N ASP A 195 -0.70 1.37 -30.60
CA ASP A 195 -0.53 2.76 -31.04
C ASP A 195 -1.60 3.26 -32.04
N ARG A 196 -2.38 2.35 -32.65
CA ARG A 196 -3.38 2.66 -33.68
C ARG A 196 -4.81 2.51 -33.17
N ASP A 197 -5.07 1.39 -32.51
CA ASP A 197 -6.43 0.91 -32.26
C ASP A 197 -6.92 1.26 -30.85
N VAL A 198 -6.02 1.55 -29.90
CA VAL A 198 -6.35 1.80 -28.49
C VAL A 198 -6.55 3.29 -28.22
N LEU A 199 -7.63 3.62 -27.53
CA LEU A 199 -7.94 4.97 -27.09
C LEU A 199 -7.03 5.41 -25.92
N PRO A 200 -6.44 6.62 -25.97
CA PRO A 200 -5.65 7.14 -24.85
C PRO A 200 -6.57 7.57 -23.69
N GLY A 201 -6.10 7.41 -22.45
CA GLY A 201 -6.76 7.94 -21.25
C GLY A 201 -7.06 6.92 -20.16
N THR A 202 -6.90 5.62 -20.45
CA THR A 202 -7.02 4.53 -19.49
C THR A 202 -5.66 3.90 -19.19
N CYS A 203 -5.56 3.13 -18.10
CA CYS A 203 -4.30 2.50 -17.70
C CYS A 203 -3.85 1.47 -18.76
N VAL A 204 -2.68 1.70 -19.36
CA VAL A 204 -2.11 0.88 -20.45
C VAL A 204 -2.08 -0.61 -20.09
N TRP A 205 -1.66 -0.94 -18.87
CA TRP A 205 -1.59 -2.31 -18.36
C TRP A 205 -2.95 -3.00 -18.29
N SER A 206 -3.97 -2.30 -17.80
CA SER A 206 -5.33 -2.81 -17.68
C SER A 206 -5.95 -3.05 -19.06
N ILE A 207 -5.73 -2.11 -19.99
CA ILE A 207 -6.16 -2.26 -21.38
C ILE A 207 -5.47 -3.45 -22.04
N ALA A 208 -4.15 -3.53 -21.96
CA ALA A 208 -3.38 -4.61 -22.57
C ALA A 208 -3.84 -5.97 -22.03
N SER A 209 -4.08 -6.07 -20.72
CA SER A 209 -4.61 -7.28 -20.09
C SER A 209 -6.01 -7.63 -20.65
N GLU A 210 -6.93 -6.66 -20.73
CA GLU A 210 -8.26 -6.92 -21.29
C GLU A 210 -8.22 -7.28 -22.79
N LEU A 211 -7.34 -6.65 -23.56
CA LEU A 211 -7.17 -6.94 -24.98
C LEU A 211 -6.65 -8.37 -25.20
N ILE A 212 -5.62 -8.77 -24.44
CA ILE A 212 -5.02 -10.10 -24.51
C ILE A 212 -6.00 -11.17 -24.04
N GLU A 213 -6.73 -10.93 -22.94
CA GLU A 213 -7.62 -11.93 -22.33
C GLU A 213 -8.97 -12.05 -23.04
N LYS A 214 -9.61 -10.92 -23.38
CA LYS A 214 -11.05 -10.88 -23.73
C LYS A 214 -11.32 -10.46 -25.17
N ARG A 215 -10.41 -9.72 -25.83
CA ARG A 215 -10.67 -9.12 -27.15
C ARG A 215 -9.89 -9.76 -28.30
N CYS A 216 -8.74 -10.37 -28.04
CA CYS A 216 -7.87 -10.97 -29.05
C CYS A 216 -7.85 -12.50 -28.94
N ARG A 217 -7.83 -13.20 -30.08
CA ARG A 217 -7.80 -14.68 -30.09
C ARG A 217 -6.40 -15.26 -29.92
N ARG A 218 -5.38 -14.52 -30.36
CA ARG A 218 -3.97 -14.91 -30.31
C ARG A 218 -3.13 -13.70 -29.94
N MET A 219 -1.92 -13.93 -29.46
CA MET A 219 -0.90 -12.91 -29.30
C MET A 219 0.28 -13.26 -30.21
N VAL A 220 0.77 -12.26 -30.95
CA VAL A 220 1.97 -12.36 -31.79
C VAL A 220 3.02 -11.43 -31.19
N VAL A 221 4.19 -11.98 -30.91
CA VAL A 221 5.31 -11.26 -30.30
C VAL A 221 6.40 -11.03 -31.33
N VAL A 222 6.83 -9.77 -31.49
CA VAL A 222 7.98 -9.40 -32.32
C VAL A 222 9.21 -9.30 -31.41
N VAL A 223 10.09 -10.29 -31.50
CA VAL A 223 11.29 -10.38 -30.65
C VAL A 223 12.45 -9.64 -31.29
N SER A 224 12.90 -8.56 -30.63
CA SER A 224 14.10 -7.77 -30.94
C SER A 224 14.98 -7.61 -29.69
N ASP A 225 16.19 -7.07 -29.82
CA ASP A 225 17.05 -6.79 -28.64
C ASP A 225 16.39 -5.79 -27.69
N ASP A 226 15.69 -4.78 -28.24
CA ASP A 226 14.93 -3.80 -27.47
C ASP A 226 13.71 -4.43 -26.78
N TYR A 227 13.08 -5.43 -27.42
CA TYR A 227 11.96 -6.18 -26.85
C TYR A 227 12.33 -6.84 -25.52
N LEU A 228 13.49 -7.49 -25.47
CA LEU A 228 13.97 -8.21 -24.27
C LEU A 228 14.27 -7.27 -23.08
N GLN A 229 14.48 -5.98 -23.34
CA GLN A 229 14.74 -4.97 -22.31
C GLN A 229 13.47 -4.21 -21.89
N SER A 230 12.39 -4.32 -22.66
CA SER A 230 11.15 -3.57 -22.44
C SER A 230 10.30 -4.20 -21.33
N ARG A 231 10.04 -3.42 -20.28
CA ARG A 231 9.16 -3.82 -19.17
C ARG A 231 7.71 -4.01 -19.60
N GLU A 232 7.24 -3.23 -20.59
CA GLU A 232 5.89 -3.34 -21.13
C GLU A 232 5.69 -4.67 -21.83
N CYS A 233 6.62 -5.01 -22.72
CA CYS A 233 6.62 -6.25 -23.47
C CYS A 233 6.78 -7.48 -22.56
N ASP A 234 7.67 -7.39 -21.56
CA ASP A 234 7.87 -8.44 -20.56
C ASP A 234 6.59 -8.74 -19.77
N PHE A 235 5.89 -7.70 -19.30
CA PHE A 235 4.60 -7.88 -18.63
C PHE A 235 3.55 -8.51 -19.54
N GLN A 236 3.35 -7.97 -20.74
CA GLN A 236 2.31 -8.46 -21.67
C GLN A 236 2.54 -9.93 -22.02
N THR A 237 3.79 -10.33 -22.26
CA THR A 237 4.15 -11.73 -22.54
C THR A 237 3.96 -12.62 -21.33
N LYS A 238 4.41 -12.20 -20.14
CA LYS A 238 4.19 -12.97 -18.91
C LYS A 238 2.70 -13.16 -18.61
N PHE A 239 1.89 -12.13 -18.84
CA PHE A 239 0.45 -12.19 -18.68
C PHE A 239 -0.20 -13.13 -19.71
N ALA A 240 0.18 -13.08 -20.98
CA ALA A 240 -0.34 -14.01 -21.97
C ALA A 240 0.05 -15.47 -21.70
N LEU A 241 1.29 -15.70 -21.21
CA LEU A 241 1.74 -17.03 -20.81
C LEU A 241 0.95 -17.56 -19.61
N SER A 242 0.57 -16.70 -18.65
CA SER A 242 -0.24 -17.14 -17.50
C SER A 242 -1.68 -17.51 -17.87
N LEU A 243 -2.20 -16.99 -18.99
CA LEU A 243 -3.51 -17.36 -19.55
C LEU A 243 -3.47 -18.62 -20.42
N SER A 244 -2.28 -19.09 -20.79
CA SER A 244 -2.13 -20.24 -21.67
C SER A 244 -2.41 -21.55 -20.91
N PRO A 245 -3.22 -22.48 -21.47
CA PRO A 245 -3.67 -23.69 -20.78
C PRO A 245 -2.56 -24.71 -20.44
N GLU A 246 -1.31 -24.50 -20.86
CA GLU A 246 -0.15 -25.35 -20.53
C GLU A 246 0.38 -25.16 -19.10
N ALA A 247 -0.13 -24.20 -18.33
CA ALA A 247 0.31 -23.94 -16.95
C ALA A 247 -0.45 -24.77 -15.89
N THR A 248 -0.84 -26.02 -16.20
CA THR A 248 -1.39 -26.96 -15.22
C THR A 248 -0.81 -28.36 -15.36
N ASP A 249 0.51 -28.47 -15.46
CA ASP A 249 1.21 -29.72 -15.13
C ASP A 249 2.54 -29.40 -14.44
N PRO A 250 2.63 -29.48 -13.09
CA PRO A 250 3.82 -29.09 -12.33
C PRO A 250 4.98 -30.11 -12.41
N HIS A 251 5.08 -30.87 -13.49
CA HIS A 251 6.02 -32.00 -13.57
C HIS A 251 6.93 -32.03 -14.80
N GLN A 252 7.35 -30.89 -15.36
CA GLN A 252 8.57 -30.83 -16.19
C GLN A 252 9.31 -29.49 -16.09
N VAL A 253 10.01 -29.27 -14.96
CA VAL A 253 11.19 -28.40 -14.95
C VAL A 253 12.29 -29.15 -14.21
N GLN A 254 12.95 -30.07 -14.92
CA GLN A 254 14.26 -30.55 -14.48
C GLN A 254 15.12 -30.93 -15.69
N GLY A 255 16.18 -30.14 -15.89
CA GLY A 255 17.36 -30.52 -16.65
C GLY A 255 17.30 -30.22 -18.16
N ASN A 256 18.00 -29.18 -18.60
CA ASN A 256 19.35 -29.39 -19.12
C ASN A 256 19.99 -28.06 -19.57
N GLU A 257 20.98 -27.65 -18.79
CA GLU A 257 22.11 -26.85 -19.24
C GLU A 257 22.99 -27.72 -20.18
N GLU A 258 23.69 -27.07 -21.12
CA GLU A 258 24.67 -27.62 -22.09
C GLU A 258 24.16 -28.38 -23.34
N ARG A 259 24.12 -27.70 -24.49
CA ARG A 259 25.19 -27.71 -25.52
C ARG A 259 24.73 -27.02 -26.81
N VAL A 260 25.58 -26.12 -27.29
CA VAL A 260 25.58 -25.63 -28.68
C VAL A 260 25.86 -26.79 -29.64
N PRO A 261 25.15 -26.86 -30.78
CA PRO A 261 25.89 -26.95 -32.04
C PRO A 261 25.34 -26.05 -33.16
N GLN A 262 26.24 -25.83 -34.11
CA GLN A 262 26.19 -24.91 -35.23
C GLN A 262 25.28 -25.38 -36.38
N HIS A 263 24.67 -24.39 -37.07
CA HIS A 263 24.13 -24.42 -38.43
C HIS A 263 22.78 -25.13 -38.73
N PRO A 264 22.08 -24.74 -39.83
CA PRO A 264 20.65 -24.46 -39.81
C PRO A 264 19.85 -25.54 -40.53
N ALA A 265 18.75 -25.99 -39.93
CA ALA A 265 17.79 -26.84 -40.62
C ALA A 265 16.45 -26.12 -40.69
N VAL A 266 16.10 -25.76 -41.91
CA VAL A 266 14.77 -25.33 -42.36
C VAL A 266 13.81 -26.49 -42.09
N HIS A 267 12.79 -26.27 -41.27
CA HIS A 267 11.64 -27.16 -41.23
C HIS A 267 10.34 -26.35 -41.28
N HIS A 268 9.80 -26.32 -42.50
CA HIS A 268 8.38 -26.19 -42.79
C HIS A 268 7.60 -27.22 -41.95
N CYS A 269 6.52 -26.80 -41.28
CA CYS A 269 5.40 -27.70 -41.00
C CYS A 269 4.09 -26.91 -40.98
N LEU A 270 3.09 -27.61 -41.53
CA LEU A 270 1.75 -27.22 -41.94
C LEU A 270 0.83 -26.81 -40.79
#